data_AF-A0AAV0SUV4-F1
#
_entry.id   AF-A0AAV0SUV4-F1
#
_cell.length_a   1.000
_cell.length_b   1.000
_cell.length_c   1.000
_cell.angle_alpha   90.00
_cell.angle_beta   90.00
_cell.angle_gamma   90.00
#
_symmetry.space_group_name_H-M   'P 1'
#
loop_
_entity.id
_entity.type
_entity.pdbx_description
1 polymer ?
#
loop_
_entity_poly.entity_id
_entity_poly.type
_entity_poly.pdbx_seq_one_letter_code
_entity_poly.pdbx_strand_id
1 'polypeptide(L)'
;MLPSHAPTDSVIALENVRGTVVATRKIAGHTDYAIRVQTDRYGGEDLVYRRFSSFLQLQQLVRRYFQEHAACCGGDKSCLLASCLERVFADTEFPVMQGRLLGKNSKSVVRERVLFLNAFLLELEEALCKCPPLVMARCETQGCKVTTLLKSFYGCLGVPGDDSI
;
A
#
# COMPACT_ATOMS: atom_id res chain seq x y z
N MET A 1 33.66 -6.58 10.10
CA MET A 1 32.35 -7.19 10.42
C MET A 1 31.33 -6.08 10.43
N LEU A 2 30.40 -6.07 9.47
CA LEU A 2 29.30 -5.11 9.45
C LEU A 2 28.26 -5.50 10.51
N PRO A 3 27.59 -4.55 11.18
CA PRO A 3 26.53 -4.89 12.12
C PRO A 3 25.39 -5.55 11.36
N SER A 4 24.94 -6.69 11.87
CA SER A 4 23.67 -7.29 11.47
C SER A 4 22.57 -6.30 11.87
N HIS A 5 21.88 -5.72 10.89
CA HIS A 5 20.63 -5.00 11.14
C HIS A 5 19.58 -6.06 11.49
N ALA A 6 19.47 -6.38 12.77
CA ALA A 6 18.25 -6.98 13.29
C ALA A 6 17.09 -6.01 12.97
N PRO A 7 15.95 -6.48 12.44
CA PRO A 7 14.81 -5.62 12.24
C PRO A 7 14.34 -5.23 13.64
N THR A 8 14.66 -4.00 14.05
CA THR A 8 13.97 -3.40 15.19
C THR A 8 12.49 -3.47 14.88
N ASP A 9 11.74 -4.02 15.81
CA ASP A 9 10.28 -4.13 15.86
C ASP A 9 9.62 -2.74 15.98
N SER A 10 10.18 -1.75 15.27
CA SER A 10 9.66 -0.41 15.17
C SER A 10 8.40 -0.49 14.33
N VAL A 11 7.26 -0.25 14.98
CA VAL A 11 5.98 -0.05 14.30
C VAL A 11 6.19 1.07 13.27
N ILE A 12 6.33 0.70 12.00
CA ILE A 12 6.52 1.65 10.90
C ILE A 12 5.25 2.50 10.83
N ALA A 13 5.37 3.78 11.11
CA ALA A 13 4.26 4.72 10.99
C ALA A 13 3.93 4.91 9.51
N LEU A 14 2.65 4.77 9.16
CA LEU A 14 2.20 4.69 7.77
C LEU A 14 2.51 5.95 6.96
N GLU A 15 2.53 7.12 7.60
CA GLU A 15 2.89 8.39 6.97
C GLU A 15 4.36 8.48 6.54
N ASN A 16 5.22 7.58 7.04
CA ASN A 16 6.63 7.50 6.66
C ASN A 16 6.87 6.48 5.54
N VAL A 17 5.85 5.73 5.12
CA VAL A 17 5.98 4.72 4.06
C VAL A 17 5.93 5.40 2.69
N ARG A 18 6.98 5.20 1.90
CA ARG A 18 7.04 5.63 0.50
C ARG A 18 7.15 4.43 -0.42
N GLY A 19 6.45 4.49 -1.55
CA GLY A 19 6.38 3.38 -2.49
C GLY A 19 6.67 3.83 -3.91
N THR A 20 7.55 3.11 -4.60
CA THR A 20 7.76 3.33 -6.05
C THR A 20 7.96 2.00 -6.76
N VAL A 21 7.20 1.76 -7.83
CA VAL A 21 7.44 0.64 -8.75
C VAL A 21 8.73 0.90 -9.52
N VAL A 22 9.75 0.08 -9.25
CA VAL A 22 11.10 0.21 -9.84
C VAL A 22 11.43 -0.87 -10.86
N ALA A 23 10.72 -2.01 -10.82
CA ALA A 23 10.93 -3.10 -11.76
C ALA A 23 9.65 -3.92 -11.95
N THR A 24 9.69 -4.81 -12.95
CA THR A 24 8.63 -5.79 -13.19
C THR A 24 9.25 -7.16 -13.44
N ARG A 25 8.57 -8.22 -13.00
CA ARG A 25 8.98 -9.59 -13.28
C ARG A 25 7.78 -10.43 -13.72
N LYS A 26 8.04 -11.46 -14.53
CA LYS A 26 7.01 -12.43 -14.92
C LYS A 26 7.13 -13.69 -14.07
N ILE A 27 6.06 -14.05 -13.36
CA ILE A 27 5.97 -15.27 -12.54
C ILE A 27 4.66 -15.98 -12.87
N ALA A 28 4.73 -17.26 -13.22
CA ALA A 28 3.57 -18.11 -13.49
C ALA A 28 2.53 -17.47 -14.45
N GLY A 29 3.00 -16.80 -15.51
CA GLY A 29 2.13 -16.13 -16.50
C GLY A 29 1.56 -14.77 -16.05
N HIS A 30 1.84 -14.34 -14.82
CA HIS A 30 1.47 -13.03 -14.29
C HIS A 30 2.63 -12.04 -14.34
N THR A 31 2.30 -10.74 -14.34
CA THR A 31 3.29 -9.67 -14.17
C THR A 31 3.19 -9.15 -12.74
N ASP A 32 4.28 -9.28 -12.00
CA ASP A 32 4.48 -8.67 -10.70
C ASP A 32 5.22 -7.35 -10.88
N TYR A 33 4.82 -6.34 -10.10
CA TYR A 33 5.44 -5.03 -10.01
C TYR A 33 6.23 -5.00 -8.71
N ALA A 34 7.54 -4.74 -8.81
CA ALA A 34 8.43 -4.62 -7.67
C ALA A 34 8.34 -3.19 -7.14
N ILE A 35 7.72 -3.04 -5.97
CA ILE A 35 7.60 -1.78 -5.26
C ILE A 35 8.81 -1.70 -4.33
N ARG A 36 9.66 -0.69 -4.52
CA ARG A 36 10.61 -0.26 -3.51
C ARG A 36 9.85 0.49 -2.43
N VAL A 37 9.92 -0.03 -1.22
CA VAL A 37 9.27 0.52 -0.04
C VAL A 37 10.35 1.10 0.87
N GLN A 38 10.28 2.41 1.12
CA GLN A 38 11.14 3.10 2.08
C GLN A 38 10.33 3.34 3.35
N THR A 39 10.84 2.88 4.49
CA THR A 39 10.10 2.88 5.77
C THR A 39 10.72 3.76 6.85
N ASP A 40 11.95 4.23 6.64
CA ASP A 40 12.64 5.16 7.52
C ASP A 40 13.35 6.28 6.74
N ARG A 41 13.80 7.31 7.48
CA ARG A 41 14.63 8.39 6.92
C ARG A 41 16.09 7.99 6.70
N TYR A 42 16.48 6.79 7.13
CA TYR A 42 17.85 6.30 7.14
C TYR A 42 18.18 5.36 5.97
N GLY A 43 17.20 5.07 5.12
CA GLY A 43 17.39 4.34 3.86
C GLY A 43 17.14 2.84 3.95
N GLY A 44 16.37 2.36 4.93
CA GLY A 44 15.82 1.00 4.89
C GLY A 44 14.91 0.85 3.68
N GLU A 45 15.37 0.10 2.67
CA GLU A 45 14.61 -0.17 1.45
C GLU A 45 14.29 -1.67 1.35
N ASP A 46 13.00 -1.99 1.26
CA ASP A 46 12.53 -3.34 0.95
C ASP A 46 11.89 -3.41 -0.43
N LEU A 47 11.96 -4.58 -1.05
CA LEU A 47 11.25 -4.85 -2.31
C LEU A 47 10.03 -5.72 -2.06
N VAL A 48 8.86 -5.14 -2.29
CA VAL A 48 7.58 -5.83 -2.20
C VAL A 48 6.99 -6.05 -3.58
N TYR A 49 6.65 -7.29 -3.88
CA TYR A 49 6.09 -7.67 -5.17
C TYR A 49 4.57 -7.74 -5.07
N ARG A 50 3.90 -6.99 -5.95
CA ARG A 50 2.42 -6.98 -6.06
C ARG A 50 2.00 -7.17 -7.49
N ARG A 51 0.92 -7.90 -7.71
CA ARG A 51 0.27 -7.98 -9.04
C ARG A 51 -0.59 -6.74 -9.24
N PHE A 52 -0.89 -6.41 -10.50
CA PHE A 52 -1.86 -5.34 -10.80
C PHE A 52 -3.20 -5.57 -10.09
N SER A 53 -3.65 -6.83 -10.01
CA SER A 53 -4.87 -7.21 -9.29
C SER A 53 -4.82 -6.90 -7.79
N SER A 54 -3.64 -6.89 -7.16
CA SER A 54 -3.50 -6.54 -5.74
C SER A 54 -3.79 -5.07 -5.49
N PHE A 55 -3.46 -4.17 -6.43
CA PHE A 55 -3.83 -2.75 -6.34
C PHE A 55 -5.35 -2.56 -6.50
N LEU A 56 -5.98 -3.28 -7.43
CA LEU A 56 -7.44 -3.29 -7.58
C LEU A 56 -8.13 -3.78 -6.30
N GLN A 57 -7.62 -4.87 -5.71
CA GLN A 57 -8.15 -5.40 -4.45
C GLN A 57 -7.98 -4.41 -3.31
N LEU A 58 -6.82 -3.76 -3.20
CA LEU A 58 -6.58 -2.71 -2.21
C LEU A 58 -7.64 -1.61 -2.35
N GLN A 59 -7.84 -1.08 -3.55
CA GLN A 59 -8.82 -0.03 -3.81
C GLN A 59 -10.24 -0.47 -3.41
N GLN A 60 -10.67 -1.66 -3.85
CA GLN A 60 -12.01 -2.18 -3.55
C GLN A 60 -12.24 -2.34 -2.05
N LEU A 61 -11.26 -2.90 -1.33
CA LEU A 61 -11.35 -3.10 0.12
C LEU A 61 -11.37 -1.77 0.87
N VAL A 62 -10.50 -0.82 0.52
CA VAL A 62 -10.48 0.51 1.16
C VAL A 62 -11.80 1.26 0.93
N ARG A 63 -12.29 1.30 -0.31
CA ARG A 63 -13.59 1.92 -0.64
C ARG A 63 -14.72 1.28 0.16
N ARG A 64 -14.74 -0.05 0.24
CA ARG A 64 -15.73 -0.79 1.04
C ARG A 64 -15.69 -0.38 2.51
N TYR A 65 -14.50 -0.28 3.10
CA TYR A 65 -14.37 0.16 4.50
C TYR A 65 -14.84 1.59 4.74
N PHE A 66 -14.67 2.49 3.78
CA PHE A 66 -15.20 3.85 3.88
C PHE A 66 -16.73 3.89 3.71
N GLN A 67 -17.29 3.12 2.78
CA GLN A 67 -18.73 3.12 2.48
C GLN A 67 -19.57 2.38 3.52
N GLU A 68 -19.13 1.22 3.98
CA GLU A 68 -19.94 0.35 4.85
C GLU A 68 -20.04 0.85 6.29
N HIS A 69 -19.33 1.94 6.66
CA HIS A 69 -19.23 2.44 8.04
C HIS A 69 -19.00 1.29 9.04
N ALA A 70 -18.25 0.28 8.58
CA ALA A 70 -18.00 -0.91 9.35
C ALA A 70 -17.08 -0.49 10.48
N ALA A 71 -17.56 -0.60 11.72
CA ALA A 71 -16.90 -0.15 12.94
C ALA A 71 -15.37 -0.23 12.83
N CYS A 72 -14.76 0.95 12.72
CA CYS A 72 -13.32 1.13 12.55
C CYS A 72 -12.77 1.89 13.77
N CYS A 73 -12.06 3.00 13.55
CA CYS A 73 -11.40 3.80 14.59
C CYS A 73 -12.14 5.10 14.97
N GLY A 74 -13.23 5.43 14.26
CA GLY A 74 -14.13 6.54 14.58
C GLY A 74 -15.23 6.12 15.57
N GLY A 75 -15.55 7.00 16.52
CA GLY A 75 -16.59 6.76 17.52
C GLY A 75 -18.00 6.66 16.94
N ASP A 76 -18.20 7.17 15.72
CA ASP A 76 -19.42 7.08 14.92
C ASP A 76 -19.43 5.89 13.94
N LYS A 77 -18.50 4.93 14.13
CA LYS A 77 -18.26 3.77 13.26
C LYS A 77 -17.69 4.13 11.88
N SER A 78 -17.29 5.38 11.64
CA SER A 78 -16.53 5.75 10.43
C SER A 78 -15.03 5.48 10.60
N CYS A 79 -14.29 5.46 9.48
CA CYS A 79 -12.84 5.47 9.51
C CYS A 79 -12.33 6.92 9.49
N LEU A 80 -11.52 7.33 10.48
CA LEU A 80 -10.99 8.70 10.54
C LEU A 80 -10.12 9.05 9.32
N LEU A 81 -9.49 8.04 8.70
CA LEU A 81 -8.70 8.22 7.48
C LEU A 81 -9.54 8.50 6.22
N ALA A 82 -10.86 8.30 6.26
CA ALA A 82 -11.73 8.56 5.10
C ALA A 82 -11.56 10.01 4.61
N SER A 83 -11.54 10.97 5.55
CA SER A 83 -11.33 12.39 5.26
C SER A 83 -10.04 12.71 4.47
N CYS A 84 -9.02 11.86 4.57
CA CYS A 84 -7.72 12.06 3.94
C CYS A 84 -7.57 11.20 2.68
N LEU A 85 -8.06 9.96 2.70
CA LEU A 85 -7.74 8.95 1.70
C LEU A 85 -8.88 8.63 0.75
N GLU A 86 -10.12 8.96 1.09
CA GLU A 86 -11.29 8.52 0.30
C GLU A 86 -11.20 8.97 -1.15
N ARG A 87 -10.81 10.23 -1.40
CA ARG A 87 -10.64 10.75 -2.77
C ARG A 87 -9.60 10.00 -3.58
N VAL A 88 -8.43 9.69 -3.00
CA VAL A 88 -7.39 8.90 -3.68
C VAL A 88 -7.98 7.59 -4.20
N PHE A 89 -8.76 6.89 -3.37
CA PHE A 89 -9.35 5.61 -3.77
C PHE A 89 -10.63 5.72 -4.60
N ALA A 90 -11.43 6.78 -4.42
CA ALA A 90 -12.69 6.98 -5.14
C ALA A 90 -12.46 7.52 -6.56
N ASP A 91 -11.53 8.45 -6.72
CA ASP A 91 -11.27 9.18 -7.96
C ASP A 91 -10.26 8.45 -8.87
N THR A 92 -9.47 7.52 -8.32
CA THR A 92 -8.56 6.69 -9.13
C THR A 92 -9.36 5.69 -9.98
N GLU A 93 -9.40 5.90 -11.28
CA GLU A 93 -9.95 4.92 -12.22
C GLU A 93 -8.85 3.96 -12.68
N PHE A 94 -8.75 2.79 -12.05
CA PHE A 94 -7.81 1.77 -12.51
C PHE A 94 -8.20 1.31 -13.92
N PRO A 95 -7.28 1.39 -14.89
CA PRO A 95 -7.62 1.15 -16.28
C PRO A 95 -8.09 -0.29 -16.45
N VAL A 96 -9.28 -0.45 -17.03
CA VAL A 96 -9.82 -1.74 -17.47
C VAL A 96 -9.05 -2.16 -18.73
N MET A 97 -7.76 -2.44 -18.59
CA MET A 97 -6.91 -2.95 -19.69
C MET A 97 -7.20 -4.43 -19.94
N GLN A 98 -8.48 -4.82 -19.87
CA GLN A 98 -9.02 -6.15 -20.15
C GLN A 98 -9.56 -6.21 -21.58
N GLY A 99 -8.74 -5.82 -22.57
CA GLY A 99 -8.94 -6.29 -23.94
C GLY A 99 -8.81 -7.81 -23.97
N ARG A 100 -9.74 -8.49 -24.64
CA ARG A 100 -9.83 -9.95 -24.70
C ARG A 100 -8.54 -10.54 -25.34
N LEU A 101 -7.90 -11.44 -24.59
CA LEU A 101 -6.97 -12.51 -25.01
C LEU A 101 -5.61 -12.18 -25.65
N LEU A 102 -5.35 -11.02 -26.25
CA LEU A 102 -4.01 -10.69 -26.79
C LEU A 102 -3.57 -9.29 -26.35
N GLY A 103 -2.51 -9.21 -25.51
CA GLY A 103 -1.90 -7.93 -25.12
C GLY A 103 -1.98 -7.54 -23.64
N LYS A 104 -2.67 -8.31 -22.78
CA LYS A 104 -2.86 -8.00 -21.34
C LYS A 104 -1.57 -7.77 -20.54
N ASN A 105 -0.44 -8.30 -21.01
CA ASN A 105 0.91 -8.12 -20.42
C ASN A 105 1.95 -7.83 -21.53
N SER A 106 1.54 -7.11 -22.58
CA SER A 106 2.49 -6.60 -23.58
C SER A 106 3.46 -5.60 -22.93
N LYS A 107 4.63 -5.36 -23.54
CA LYS A 107 5.59 -4.39 -22.99
C LYS A 107 5.00 -2.98 -22.87
N SER A 108 4.17 -2.55 -23.83
CA SER A 108 3.49 -1.23 -23.78
C SER A 108 2.53 -1.16 -22.61
N VAL A 109 1.66 -2.16 -22.46
CA VAL A 109 0.67 -2.23 -21.38
C VAL A 109 1.36 -2.28 -20.01
N VAL A 110 2.46 -3.02 -19.88
CA VAL A 110 3.23 -3.05 -18.63
C VAL A 110 3.85 -1.68 -18.34
N ARG A 111 4.40 -0.98 -19.34
CA ARG A 111 4.97 0.36 -19.18
C ARG A 111 3.90 1.38 -18.75
N GLU A 112 2.74 1.39 -19.41
CA GLU A 112 1.61 2.25 -19.06
C GLU A 112 1.12 1.99 -17.63
N ARG A 113 1.02 0.72 -17.24
CA ARG A 113 0.70 0.35 -15.85
C ARG A 113 1.76 0.82 -14.87
N VAL A 114 3.06 0.72 -15.17
CA VAL A 114 4.10 1.23 -14.26
C VAL A 114 3.93 2.73 -14.02
N LEU A 115 3.67 3.52 -15.07
CA LEU A 115 3.41 4.96 -14.94
C LEU A 115 2.18 5.24 -14.08
N PHE A 116 1.07 4.57 -14.40
CA PHE A 116 -0.18 4.69 -13.65
C PHE A 116 -0.01 4.32 -12.17
N LEU A 117 0.63 3.18 -11.89
CA LEU A 117 0.83 2.69 -10.52
C LEU A 117 1.74 3.63 -9.72
N ASN A 118 2.77 4.21 -10.33
CA ASN A 118 3.61 5.21 -9.66
C ASN A 118 2.88 6.52 -9.38
N ALA A 119 2.02 6.97 -10.30
CA ALA A 119 1.16 8.14 -10.05
C ALA A 119 0.21 7.90 -8.87
N PHE A 120 -0.47 6.74 -8.86
CA PHE A 120 -1.32 6.33 -7.75
C PHE A 120 -0.57 6.25 -6.41
N LEU A 121 0.62 5.64 -6.39
CA LEU A 121 1.42 5.52 -5.17
C LEU A 121 1.87 6.90 -4.65
N LEU A 122 2.22 7.82 -5.54
CA LEU A 122 2.58 9.19 -5.18
C LEU A 122 1.38 9.96 -4.59
N GLU A 123 0.20 9.87 -5.20
CA GLU A 123 -1.01 10.50 -4.65
C GLU A 123 -1.38 9.93 -3.27
N LEU A 124 -1.23 8.62 -3.10
CA LEU A 124 -1.44 7.96 -1.81
C LEU A 124 -0.41 8.41 -0.76
N GLU A 125 0.87 8.50 -1.13
CA GLU A 125 1.92 9.04 -0.26
C GLU A 125 1.59 10.47 0.18
N GLU A 126 1.25 11.35 -0.76
CA GLU A 126 0.89 12.72 -0.45
C GLU A 126 -0.30 12.82 0.50
N ALA A 127 -1.34 12.01 0.29
CA ALA A 127 -2.52 11.99 1.14
C ALA A 127 -2.21 11.48 2.55
N LEU A 128 -1.32 10.49 2.68
CA LEU A 128 -0.83 9.99 3.96
C LEU A 128 0.01 11.06 4.69
N CYS A 129 0.92 11.74 4.00
CA CYS A 129 1.73 12.82 4.58
C CYS A 129 0.90 14.04 5.01
N LYS A 130 -0.23 14.31 4.34
CA LYS A 130 -1.17 15.39 4.71
C LYS A 130 -2.13 15.00 5.84
N CYS A 131 -2.17 13.73 6.24
CA CYS A 131 -3.02 13.28 7.33
C CYS A 131 -2.58 13.91 8.66
N PRO A 132 -3.49 14.48 9.48
CA PRO A 132 -3.11 15.02 10.77
C PRO A 132 -2.42 13.96 11.66
N PRO A 133 -1.25 14.24 12.26
CA PRO A 133 -0.50 13.24 13.02
C PRO A 133 -1.31 12.57 14.15
N LEU A 134 -2.19 13.34 14.81
CA LEU A 134 -3.09 12.82 15.85
C LEU A 134 -4.10 11.80 15.29
N VAL A 135 -4.60 12.03 14.08
CA VAL A 135 -5.52 11.10 13.41
C VAL A 135 -4.78 9.81 13.04
N MET A 136 -3.61 9.93 12.41
CA MET A 136 -2.79 8.78 12.03
C MET A 136 -2.43 7.92 13.23
N ALA A 137 -1.86 8.53 14.28
CA ALA A 137 -1.49 7.83 15.51
C ALA A 137 -2.69 7.12 16.16
N ARG A 138 -3.86 7.77 16.18
CA ARG A 138 -5.09 7.15 16.69
C ARG A 138 -5.54 5.95 15.83
N CYS A 139 -5.49 6.07 14.51
CA CYS A 139 -5.85 4.98 13.62
C CYS A 139 -4.93 3.77 13.82
N GLU A 140 -3.62 4.00 13.93
CA GLU A 140 -2.64 2.93 14.11
C GLU A 140 -2.78 2.25 15.48
N THR A 141 -2.87 3.03 16.56
CA THR A 141 -3.02 2.50 17.93
C THR A 141 -4.33 1.73 18.13
N GLN A 142 -5.40 2.10 17.42
CA GLN A 142 -6.70 1.43 17.51
C GLN A 142 -6.87 0.27 16.52
N GLY A 143 -5.82 -0.14 15.81
CA GLY A 143 -5.89 -1.25 14.87
C GLY A 143 -6.84 -1.00 13.70
N CYS A 144 -6.86 0.23 13.17
CA CYS A 144 -7.68 0.59 12.03
C CYS A 144 -7.48 -0.40 10.87
N LYS A 145 -8.58 -0.94 10.34
CA LYS A 145 -8.52 -1.92 9.23
C LYS A 145 -7.84 -1.35 7.99
N VAL A 146 -8.01 -0.05 7.73
CA VAL A 146 -7.37 0.63 6.58
C VAL A 146 -5.87 0.75 6.80
N THR A 147 -5.40 1.11 8.00
CA THR A 147 -3.96 1.14 8.28
C THR A 147 -3.35 -0.25 8.16
N THR A 148 -4.01 -1.29 8.69
CA THR A 148 -3.54 -2.67 8.58
C THR A 148 -3.46 -3.14 7.13
N LEU A 149 -4.47 -2.81 6.33
CA LEU A 149 -4.51 -3.17 4.91
C LEU A 149 -3.39 -2.48 4.12
N LEU A 150 -3.14 -1.20 4.38
CA LEU A 150 -2.06 -0.44 3.73
C LEU A 150 -0.68 -0.95 4.14
N LYS A 151 -0.44 -1.19 5.44
CA LYS A 151 0.81 -1.79 5.92
C LYS A 151 1.01 -3.19 5.32
N SER A 152 -0.04 -4.02 5.23
CA SER A 152 0.03 -5.32 4.55
C SER A 152 0.39 -5.18 3.08
N PHE A 153 -0.22 -4.22 2.39
CA PHE A 153 0.06 -3.95 0.99
C PHE A 153 1.54 -3.58 0.77
N TYR A 154 2.11 -2.75 1.65
CA TYR A 154 3.53 -2.38 1.63
C TYR A 154 4.48 -3.39 2.29
N GLY A 155 3.98 -4.52 2.78
CA GLY A 155 4.82 -5.52 3.47
C GLY A 155 5.38 -5.06 4.82
N CYS A 156 4.80 -4.03 5.42
CA CYS A 156 5.23 -3.42 6.69
C CYS A 156 4.49 -3.98 7.92
N LEU A 157 3.73 -5.07 7.78
CA LEU A 157 3.24 -5.78 8.96
C LEU A 157 4.42 -6.56 9.53
N GLY A 158 4.82 -6.24 10.76
CA GLY A 158 5.85 -7.00 11.46
C GLY A 158 5.52 -8.48 11.36
N VAL A 159 6.48 -9.27 10.87
CA VAL A 159 6.44 -10.71 11.10
C VAL A 159 6.63 -10.83 12.62
N PRO A 160 5.70 -11.44 13.37
CA PRO A 160 6.00 -11.77 14.76
C PRO A 160 7.31 -12.53 14.71
N GLY A 161 8.35 -12.01 15.37
CA GLY A 161 9.62 -12.71 15.46
C GLY A 161 9.32 -14.14 15.88
N ASP A 162 9.72 -15.09 15.06
CA ASP A 162 9.78 -16.48 15.46
C ASP A 162 10.88 -16.52 16.54
N ASP A 163 10.51 -16.20 17.78
CA ASP A 163 11.24 -16.61 18.97
C ASP A 163 11.07 -18.14 19.09
N SER A 164 11.64 -18.84 18.12
CA SER A 164 11.86 -20.27 18.18
C SER A 164 12.94 -20.50 19.24
N ILE A 165 12.48 -20.92 20.42
CA ILE A 165 13.28 -21.60 21.45
C ILE A 165 13.86 -22.89 20.88
#